data_AF-A0A7Y0Q3W5-F1
#
_entry.id   AF-A0A7Y0Q3W5-F1
#
_cell.length_a   1.000
_cell.length_b   1.000
_cell.length_c   1.000
_cell.angle_alpha   90.00
_cell.angle_beta   90.00
_cell.angle_gamma   90.00
#
_symmetry.space_group_name_H-M   'P 1'
#
loop_
_entity.id
_entity.type
_entity.pdbx_description
1 polymer ?
#
loop_
_entity_poly.entity_id
_entity_poly.type
_entity_poly.pdbx_seq_one_letter_code
_entity_poly.pdbx_strand_id
1 'polypeptide(L)'
;MKAPVHLTAFFLEKPERVVGLGYVLLLALQFARFMRAVVRHAMVDQPPVDLPDGRHIVQPSERVILDTLRTLWIEQRSHGSITWYQWTHVQPHARRILDMLQVPIEHRFQRPGSG
;
A
#
# COMPACT_ATOMS: atom_id res chain seq x y z
N MET A 1 -14.41 4.41 -17.71
CA MET A 1 -13.40 5.06 -16.85
C MET A 1 -14.12 5.60 -15.62
N LYS A 2 -13.84 5.08 -14.41
CA LYS A 2 -14.40 5.63 -13.17
C LYS A 2 -13.74 6.99 -12.91
N ALA A 3 -14.53 8.06 -12.89
CA ALA A 3 -14.06 9.41 -12.63
C ALA A 3 -13.30 9.49 -11.28
N PRO A 4 -12.30 10.37 -11.16
CA PRO A 4 -11.68 10.64 -9.87
C PRO A 4 -12.75 11.14 -8.89
N VAL A 5 -12.83 10.50 -7.72
CA VAL A 5 -13.69 10.96 -6.62
C VAL A 5 -13.07 12.25 -6.09
N HIS A 6 -13.46 13.38 -6.65
CA HIS A 6 -13.20 14.67 -6.03
C HIS A 6 -13.98 14.70 -4.71
N LEU A 7 -13.26 14.74 -3.59
CA LEU A 7 -13.82 15.10 -2.29
C LEU A 7 -14.22 16.59 -2.36
N THR A 8 -15.38 16.87 -2.96
CA THR A 8 -15.97 18.21 -2.96
C THR A 8 -16.24 18.63 -1.51
N ALA A 9 -16.04 19.91 -1.18
CA ALA A 9 -16.26 20.48 0.15
C ALA A 9 -17.65 20.13 0.75
N PHE A 10 -18.64 19.87 -0.10
CA PHE A 10 -19.97 19.37 0.26
C PHE A 10 -19.98 18.06 1.09
N PHE A 11 -18.93 17.24 1.03
CA PHE A 11 -18.93 15.96 1.74
C PHE A 11 -18.72 16.10 3.27
N LEU A 12 -18.21 17.24 3.74
CA LEU A 12 -17.82 17.47 5.14
C LEU A 12 -18.76 18.39 5.94
N GLU A 13 -19.90 18.82 5.39
CA GLU A 13 -20.80 19.77 6.07
C GLU A 13 -21.42 19.23 7.38
N LYS A 14 -21.55 17.91 7.53
CA LYS A 14 -22.06 17.30 8.75
C LYS A 14 -20.90 17.07 9.74
N PRO A 15 -20.96 17.58 10.98
CA PRO A 15 -19.90 17.42 11.99
C PRO A 15 -19.46 15.96 12.19
N GLU A 16 -20.42 15.04 12.15
CA GLU A 16 -20.19 13.58 12.24
C GLU A 16 -19.24 13.05 11.15
N ARG A 17 -19.29 13.62 9.94
CA ARG A 17 -18.42 13.21 8.83
C ARG A 17 -17.00 13.75 8.98
N VAL A 18 -16.84 14.92 9.60
CA VAL A 18 -15.53 15.47 9.96
C VAL A 18 -14.86 14.57 11.01
N VAL A 19 -15.63 14.15 12.02
CA VAL A 19 -15.17 13.19 13.04
C VAL A 19 -14.81 11.84 12.40
N GLY A 20 -15.66 11.32 11.51
CA GLY A 20 -15.39 10.10 10.75
C GLY A 20 -14.11 10.18 9.92
N LEU A 21 -13.90 11.29 9.20
CA LEU A 21 -12.66 11.53 8.46
C LEU A 21 -11.44 11.58 9.40
N GLY A 22 -11.57 12.23 10.56
CA GLY A 22 -10.53 12.26 11.58
C GLY A 22 -10.10 10.86 12.02
N TYR A 23 -11.06 9.97 12.27
CA TYR A 23 -10.76 8.57 12.60
C TYR A 23 -10.05 7.82 11.46
N VAL A 24 -10.47 8.02 10.21
CA VAL A 24 -9.81 7.40 9.06
C VAL A 24 -8.36 7.88 8.93
N LEU A 25 -8.11 9.17 9.13
CA LEU A 25 -6.75 9.72 9.10
C LEU A 25 -5.89 9.18 10.24
N LEU A 26 -6.43 9.08 11.46
CA LEU A 26 -5.75 8.47 12.60
C LEU A 26 -5.42 7.00 12.35
N LEU A 27 -6.37 6.23 11.80
CA LEU A 27 -6.16 4.83 11.45
C LEU A 27 -5.06 4.69 10.38
N ALA A 28 -5.09 5.54 9.34
CA ALA A 28 -4.06 5.56 8.30
C ALA A 28 -2.67 5.89 8.88
N LEU A 29 -2.59 6.84 9.81
CA LEU A 29 -1.34 7.18 10.49
C LEU A 29 -0.85 6.02 11.35
N GLN A 30 -1.73 5.38 12.11
CA GLN A 30 -1.41 4.21 12.92
C GLN A 30 -0.87 3.08 12.04
N PHE A 31 -1.52 2.83 10.91
CA PHE A 31 -1.08 1.84 9.93
C PHE A 31 0.29 2.16 9.35
N ALA A 32 0.56 3.42 9.00
CA ALA A 32 1.87 3.87 8.53
C ALA A 32 2.97 3.65 9.57
N ARG A 33 2.71 3.95 10.84
CA ARG A 33 3.66 3.69 11.94
C ARG A 33 3.90 2.20 12.15
N PHE A 34 2.86 1.38 12.05
CA PHE A 34 2.98 -0.08 12.14
C PHE A 34 3.85 -0.63 11.00
N MET A 35 3.60 -0.23 9.75
CA MET A 35 4.43 -0.62 8.61
C MET A 35 5.90 -0.25 8.82
N ARG A 36 6.19 0.96 9.31
CA ARG A 36 7.56 1.37 9.64
C ARG A 36 8.19 0.47 10.69
N ALA A 37 7.47 0.12 11.76
CA ALA A 37 8.00 -0.74 12.81
C ALA A 37 8.36 -2.12 12.25
N VAL A 38 7.46 -2.73 11.45
CA VAL A 38 7.69 -4.03 10.81
C VAL A 38 8.88 -3.99 9.87
N VAL A 39 8.93 -3.02 8.96
CA VAL A 39 10.04 -2.88 8.00
C VAL A 39 11.36 -2.67 8.73
N ARG A 40 11.41 -1.76 9.71
CA ARG A 40 12.65 -1.52 10.49
C ARG A 40 13.10 -2.76 11.25
N HIS A 41 12.17 -3.51 11.82
CA HIS A 41 12.49 -4.75 12.52
C HIS A 41 13.06 -5.79 11.56
N ALA A 42 12.44 -5.97 10.39
CA ALA A 42 12.93 -6.88 9.35
C ALA A 42 14.29 -6.47 8.76
N MET A 43 14.64 -5.19 8.83
CA MET A 43 15.92 -4.66 8.33
C MET A 43 17.10 -4.81 9.28
N VAL A 44 16.89 -5.15 10.55
CA VAL A 44 17.99 -5.29 11.53
C VAL A 44 19.04 -6.30 11.06
N ASP A 45 18.58 -7.40 10.46
CA ASP A 45 19.44 -8.52 10.02
C ASP A 45 19.57 -8.59 8.49
N GLN A 46 19.17 -7.54 7.76
CA GLN A 46 19.18 -7.52 6.29
C GLN A 46 20.05 -6.40 5.73
N PRO A 47 20.61 -6.58 4.53
CA PRO A 47 21.39 -5.53 3.88
C PRO A 47 20.51 -4.29 3.62
N PRO A 48 21.11 -3.07 3.54
CA PRO A 48 20.39 -1.85 3.22
C PRO A 48 19.56 -1.98 1.93
N VAL A 49 18.46 -1.23 1.85
CA VAL A 49 17.65 -1.15 0.63
C VAL A 49 18.11 0.03 -0.22
N ASP A 50 18.48 -0.25 -1.46
CA ASP A 50 18.92 0.77 -2.42
C ASP A 50 17.72 1.39 -3.11
N LEU A 51 17.59 2.71 -3.01
CA LEU A 51 16.56 3.47 -3.71
C LEU A 51 16.98 3.85 -5.13
N PRO A 52 16.01 4.18 -6.02
CA PRO A 52 16.29 4.64 -7.39
C PRO A 52 17.16 5.89 -7.48
N ASP A 53 17.21 6.71 -6.43
CA ASP A 53 18.01 7.94 -6.35
C ASP A 53 19.42 7.73 -5.80
N GLY A 54 19.85 6.47 -5.65
CA GLY A 54 21.18 6.12 -5.16
C GLY A 54 21.33 6.21 -3.63
N ARG A 55 20.25 6.49 -2.89
CA ARG A 55 20.29 6.46 -1.42
C ARG A 55 20.22 5.03 -0.91
N HIS A 56 21.06 4.74 0.08
CA HIS A 56 21.01 3.49 0.84
C HIS A 56 20.21 3.71 2.12
N ILE A 57 19.14 2.96 2.31
CA ILE A 57 18.33 3.06 3.52
C ILE A 57 18.63 1.91 4.45
N VAL A 58 18.97 2.25 5.69
CA VAL A 58 19.12 1.30 6.82
C VAL A 58 17.91 1.39 7.76
N GLN A 59 17.28 2.56 7.86
CA GLN A 59 16.10 2.78 8.70
C GLN A 59 15.08 3.69 8.01
N PRO A 60 14.16 3.14 7.19
CA PRO A 60 13.22 3.95 6.44
C PRO A 60 12.25 4.70 7.36
N SER A 61 11.83 5.89 6.95
CA SER A 61 10.69 6.58 7.53
C SER A 61 9.38 6.06 6.91
N GLU A 62 8.25 6.38 7.53
CA GLU A 62 6.91 6.06 7.00
C GLU A 62 6.76 6.60 5.58
N ARG A 63 7.22 7.84 5.34
CA ARG A 63 7.14 8.49 4.03
C ARG A 63 7.91 7.73 2.96
N VAL A 64 9.12 7.27 3.27
CA VAL A 64 9.95 6.50 2.33
C VAL A 64 9.28 5.17 1.95
N ILE A 65 8.65 4.50 2.93
CA ILE A 65 7.89 3.27 2.68
C ILE A 65 6.70 3.57 1.78
N LEU A 66 5.90 4.59 2.10
CA LEU A 66 4.73 4.98 1.32
C LEU A 66 5.10 5.43 -0.10
N ASP A 67 6.17 6.21 -0.27
CA ASP A 67 6.65 6.65 -1.57
C ASP A 67 7.11 5.46 -2.43
N THR A 68 7.73 4.46 -1.81
CA THR A 68 8.10 3.20 -2.47
C THR A 68 6.86 2.44 -2.92
N LEU A 69 5.88 2.26 -2.02
CA LEU A 69 4.63 1.55 -2.33
C LEU A 69 3.77 2.30 -3.37
N ARG A 70 3.87 3.62 -3.46
CA ARG A 70 3.16 4.44 -4.45
C ARG A 70 3.56 4.11 -5.90
N THR A 71 4.74 3.55 -6.12
CA THR A 71 5.18 3.12 -7.45
C THR A 71 4.51 1.84 -7.93
N LEU A 72 3.82 1.13 -7.05
CA LEU A 72 3.14 -0.12 -7.36
C LEU A 72 1.78 0.15 -8.01
N TRP A 73 1.50 -0.56 -9.10
CA TRP A 73 0.16 -0.60 -9.67
C TRP A 73 -0.52 -1.93 -9.36
N ILE A 74 -1.83 -1.90 -9.12
CA ILE A 74 -2.63 -3.11 -9.01
C ILE A 74 -3.34 -3.29 -10.35
N GLU A 75 -3.05 -4.40 -11.03
CA GLU A 75 -3.80 -4.82 -12.20
C GLU A 75 -4.79 -5.92 -11.81
N GLN A 76 -6.03 -5.77 -12.25
CA GLN A 76 -7.02 -6.83 -12.21
C GLN A 76 -6.89 -7.67 -13.48
N ARG A 77 -6.67 -8.98 -13.32
CA ARG A 77 -6.69 -9.94 -14.41
C ARG A 77 -7.85 -10.90 -14.23
N SER A 78 -8.60 -11.13 -15.31
CA SER A 78 -9.71 -12.07 -15.34
C SER A 78 -9.46 -13.13 -16.40
N HIS A 79 -9.60 -14.39 -16.02
CA HIS A 79 -9.59 -15.52 -16.95
C HIS A 79 -10.74 -16.47 -16.59
N GLY A 80 -11.74 -16.56 -17.47
CA GLY A 80 -12.98 -17.27 -17.18
C GLY A 80 -13.72 -16.68 -15.97
N SER A 81 -14.03 -17.52 -14.99
CA SER A 81 -14.69 -17.14 -13.73
C SER A 81 -13.73 -16.66 -12.63
N ILE A 82 -12.41 -16.70 -12.87
CA ILE A 82 -11.40 -16.36 -11.87
C ILE A 82 -10.92 -14.93 -12.11
N THR A 83 -10.97 -14.10 -11.06
CA THR A 83 -10.36 -12.77 -11.04
C THR A 83 -9.19 -12.77 -10.05
N TRP A 84 -8.04 -12.23 -10.41
CA TRP A 84 -6.96 -12.02 -9.46
C TRP A 84 -6.37 -10.62 -9.59
N TYR A 85 -5.82 -10.14 -8.49
CA TYR A 85 -5.13 -8.85 -8.43
C TYR A 85 -3.65 -9.11 -8.28
N GLN A 86 -2.87 -8.46 -9.13
CA GLN A 86 -1.42 -8.60 -9.15
C GLN A 86 -0.80 -7.21 -9.06
N TRP A 87 0.22 -7.10 -8.21
CA TRP A 87 1.07 -5.92 -8.23
C TRP A 87 1.93 -5.95 -9.49
N THR A 88 1.82 -4.94 -10.33
CA THR A 88 2.62 -4.76 -11.54
C THR A 88 3.60 -3.61 -11.38
N HIS A 89 4.63 -3.60 -12.23
CA HIS A 89 5.70 -2.60 -12.20
C HIS A 89 6.49 -2.57 -10.88
N VAL A 90 6.60 -3.74 -10.23
CA VAL A 90 7.29 -3.87 -8.95
C VAL A 90 8.80 -3.77 -9.16
N GLN A 91 9.36 -2.62 -8.80
CA GLN A 91 10.80 -2.38 -8.81
C GLN A 91 11.50 -3.20 -7.70
N PRO A 92 12.79 -3.55 -7.83
CA PRO A 92 13.48 -4.42 -6.86
C PRO A 92 13.42 -3.92 -5.41
N HIS A 93 13.55 -2.61 -5.20
CA HIS A 93 13.46 -2.02 -3.87
C HIS A 93 12.04 -2.09 -3.30
N ALA A 94 11.01 -1.92 -4.14
CA ALA A 94 9.62 -2.08 -3.73
C ALA A 94 9.28 -3.53 -3.41
N ARG A 95 9.84 -4.49 -4.17
CA ARG A 95 9.72 -5.93 -3.87
C ARG A 95 10.26 -6.23 -2.47
N ARG A 96 11.46 -5.74 -2.13
CA ARG A 96 12.06 -5.96 -0.82
C ARG A 96 11.20 -5.42 0.32
N ILE A 97 10.63 -4.23 0.16
CA ILE A 97 9.72 -3.65 1.15
C ILE A 97 8.44 -4.49 1.29
N LEU A 98 7.86 -4.99 0.20
CA LEU A 98 6.70 -5.88 0.24
C LEU A 98 7.01 -7.20 0.95
N ASP A 99 8.17 -7.79 0.68
CA ASP A 99 8.61 -9.04 1.33
C ASP A 99 8.79 -8.82 2.84
N MET A 100 9.36 -7.68 3.27
CA MET A 100 9.47 -7.30 4.69
C MET A 100 8.11 -7.12 5.36
N LEU A 101 7.13 -6.58 4.62
CA LEU A 101 5.75 -6.44 5.09
C LEU A 101 4.95 -7.76 4.99
N GLN A 102 5.54 -8.83 4.47
CA GLN A 102 4.90 -10.12 4.22
C GLN A 102 3.64 -9.99 3.33
N VAL A 103 3.65 -9.02 2.41
CA VAL A 103 2.55 -8.80 1.46
C VAL A 103 2.82 -9.59 0.19
N PRO A 104 1.95 -10.55 -0.19
CA PRO A 104 2.16 -11.33 -1.40
C PRO A 104 2.01 -10.45 -2.66
N ILE A 105 2.87 -10.70 -3.65
CA ILE A 105 2.81 -10.00 -4.96
C ILE A 105 1.58 -10.39 -5.79
N GLU A 106 1.10 -11.60 -5.60
CA GLU A 106 -0.11 -12.08 -6.24
C GLU A 106 -1.11 -12.47 -5.16
N HIS A 107 -2.30 -11.90 -5.24
CA HIS A 107 -3.41 -12.34 -4.41
C HIS A 107 -4.56 -12.76 -5.31
N ARG A 108 -4.84 -14.06 -5.32
CA ARG A 108 -5.95 -14.63 -6.08
C ARG A 108 -7.21 -14.54 -5.23
N PHE A 109 -8.19 -13.78 -5.69
CA PHE A 109 -9.50 -13.71 -5.07
C PHE A 109 -10.49 -14.51 -5.92
N GLN A 110 -10.79 -15.74 -5.52
CA GLN A 110 -11.89 -16.47 -6.13
C GLN A 110 -13.19 -15.85 -5.64
N ARG A 111 -13.98 -15.24 -6.54
CA ARG A 111 -15.28 -14.68 -6.18
C ARG A 111 -16.18 -15.86 -5.76
N PRO A 112 -16.73 -15.88 -4.53
CA PRO A 112 -17.66 -16.95 -4.15
C PRO A 112 -18.96 -16.77 -4.96
N GLY A 113 -19.29 -17.76 -5.79
CA GLY A 113 -20.60 -17.91 -6.42
C GLY A 113 -20.83 -17.16 -7.74
N SER A 114 -20.66 -17.87 -8.84
CA SER A 114 -21.51 -17.73 -10.03
C SER A 114 -21.62 -19.12 -10.66
N GLY A 115 -22.32 -20.00 -9.94
CA GLY A 115 -22.82 -21.28 -10.42
C GLY A 115 -24.34 -21.24 -10.39
#